data_AF-A0A2P5E5K6-F1
#
_entry.id   AF-A0A2P5E5K6-F1
#
_cell.length_a   1.000
_cell.length_b   1.000
_cell.length_c   1.000
_cell.angle_alpha   90.00
_cell.angle_beta   90.00
_cell.angle_gamma   90.00
#
_symmetry.space_group_name_H-M   'P 1'
#
loop_
_entity.id
_entity.type
_entity.pdbx_description
1 polymer ?
#
loop_
_entity_poly.entity_id
_entity_poly.type
_entity_poly.pdbx_seq_one_letter_code
_entity_poly.pdbx_strand_id
1 'polypeptide(L)'
;MGDFNLEFYAGFLETKRPCCLVKVDSSGLCAPNDNPCRARNTTLFWDDSHLTEAANRLIVERCFSGSGVFEPNLRTSLSSKQPRLRPRSVHLLFLLTISRLFFNSLPHSRSFLLQSEVNYSY
;
A
#
# COMPACT_ATOMS: atom_id res chain seq x y z
N MET A 1 -41.80 -0.12 18.74
CA MET A 1 -40.88 0.18 19.86
C MET A 1 -39.81 -0.91 19.85
N GLY A 2 -38.56 -0.69 19.45
CA GLY A 2 -37.86 0.57 19.20
C GLY A 2 -36.80 0.48 18.10
N ASP A 3 -36.68 1.58 17.36
CA ASP A 3 -35.54 2.49 17.42
C ASP A 3 -34.13 2.04 16.97
N PHE A 4 -33.84 2.44 15.73
CA PHE A 4 -32.66 3.19 15.25
C PHE A 4 -31.30 2.51 15.03
N ASN A 5 -30.82 2.73 13.80
CA ASN A 5 -29.44 2.65 13.31
C ASN A 5 -28.90 1.27 12.92
N LEU A 6 -29.50 0.65 11.90
CA LEU A 6 -28.70 -0.17 10.99
C LEU A 6 -27.85 0.82 10.20
N GLU A 7 -26.61 1.01 10.63
CA GLU A 7 -25.66 1.96 10.09
C GLU A 7 -25.20 1.45 8.72
N PHE A 8 -26.08 1.63 7.73
CA PHE A 8 -25.91 1.17 6.36
C PHE A 8 -24.84 2.01 5.68
N TYR A 9 -23.58 1.68 5.91
CA TYR A 9 -22.46 2.32 5.24
C TYR A 9 -22.07 1.51 4.02
N ALA A 10 -22.20 2.11 2.84
CA ALA A 10 -21.76 1.53 1.57
C ALA A 10 -22.32 0.11 1.24
N GLY A 11 -23.44 -0.31 1.84
CA GLY A 11 -24.00 -1.65 1.64
C GLY A 11 -23.81 -2.63 2.80
N PHE A 12 -23.05 -2.25 3.84
CA PHE A 12 -22.77 -3.09 5.00
C PHE A 12 -23.78 -2.88 6.12
N LEU A 13 -24.20 -3.99 6.76
CA LEU A 13 -25.17 -3.97 7.86
C LEU A 13 -24.49 -3.85 9.23
N GLU A 14 -23.25 -4.33 9.33
CA GLU A 14 -22.42 -4.24 10.53
C GLU A 14 -21.09 -3.55 10.20
N THR A 15 -20.90 -2.37 10.79
CA THR A 15 -19.78 -1.46 10.54
C THR A 15 -18.94 -1.21 11.80
N LYS A 16 -19.42 -1.65 12.96
CA LYS A 16 -18.83 -1.35 14.27
C LYS A 16 -18.14 -2.55 14.88
N ARG A 17 -18.68 -3.76 14.69
CA ARG A 17 -18.10 -4.99 15.22
C ARG A 17 -17.29 -5.73 14.15
N PRO A 18 -16.05 -6.13 14.46
CA PRO A 18 -15.28 -6.96 13.56
C PRO A 18 -15.86 -8.38 13.48
N CYS A 19 -15.59 -9.05 12.36
CA CYS A 19 -16.01 -10.43 12.14
C CYS A 19 -15.22 -11.45 13.00
N CYS A 20 -13.99 -11.11 13.37
CA CYS A 20 -13.10 -11.88 14.20
C CYS A 20 -12.36 -10.99 15.20
N LEU A 21 -12.23 -11.48 16.43
CA LEU A 21 -11.30 -10.91 17.39
C LEU A 21 -9.93 -11.55 17.16
N VAL A 22 -8.93 -10.71 16.91
CA VAL A 22 -7.55 -11.12 16.65
C VAL A 22 -6.74 -10.76 17.89
N LYS A 23 -5.87 -11.66 18.35
CA LYS A 23 -4.93 -11.31 19.43
C LYS A 23 -3.79 -10.47 18.88
N VAL A 24 -3.29 -9.54 19.69
CA VAL A 24 -2.23 -8.58 19.32
C VAL A 24 -0.96 -9.24 18.76
N ASP A 25 -0.72 -10.51 19.10
CA ASP A 25 0.42 -11.33 18.71
C ASP A 25 0.12 -12.38 17.61
N SER A 26 -1.06 -12.32 16.99
CA SER A 26 -1.51 -13.35 16.04
C SER A 26 -1.40 -12.92 14.57
N SER A 27 -1.28 -13.91 13.68
CA SER A 27 -0.99 -13.79 12.25
C SER A 27 -2.16 -13.27 11.38
N GLY A 28 -3.07 -12.47 11.95
CA GLY A 28 -4.33 -12.06 11.29
C GLY A 28 -5.43 -13.14 11.29
N LEU A 29 -5.24 -14.20 12.06
CA LEU A 29 -6.23 -15.24 12.31
C LEU A 29 -7.09 -14.89 13.53
N CYS A 30 -8.33 -15.38 13.54
CA CYS A 30 -9.22 -15.24 14.68
C CYS A 30 -8.62 -15.94 15.91
N ALA A 31 -8.96 -15.44 17.11
CA ALA A 31 -8.49 -16.02 18.36
C ALA A 31 -8.77 -17.53 18.43
N PRO A 32 -7.92 -18.31 19.13
CA PRO A 32 -8.11 -19.76 19.22
C PRO A 32 -9.51 -20.12 19.73
N ASN A 33 -10.17 -21.04 19.03
CA ASN A 33 -11.55 -21.50 19.27
C ASN A 33 -12.66 -20.50 18.93
N ASP A 34 -12.33 -19.30 18.43
CA ASP A 34 -13.33 -18.40 17.85
C ASP A 34 -13.54 -18.71 16.37
N ASN A 35 -14.81 -18.72 15.96
CA ASN A 35 -15.19 -18.86 14.57
C ASN A 35 -15.41 -17.48 13.96
N PRO A 36 -15.06 -17.28 12.67
CA PRO A 36 -15.49 -16.10 11.95
C PRO A 36 -17.00 -15.91 11.99
N CYS A 37 -17.43 -14.67 12.05
CA CYS A 37 -18.85 -14.31 11.96
C CYS A 37 -19.52 -14.97 10.73
N ARG A 38 -20.81 -15.28 10.85
CA ARG A 38 -21.57 -15.90 9.75
C ARG A 38 -21.81 -14.94 8.59
N ALA A 39 -21.99 -13.66 8.87
CA ALA A 39 -22.45 -12.64 7.92
C ALA A 39 -21.30 -11.83 7.28
N ARG A 40 -20.19 -12.49 6.91
CA ARG A 40 -18.96 -11.89 6.35
C ARG A 40 -19.19 -10.99 5.13
N ASN A 41 -20.22 -11.28 4.34
CA ASN A 41 -20.58 -10.51 3.15
C ASN A 41 -21.25 -9.17 3.47
N THR A 42 -21.71 -8.97 4.71
CA THR A 42 -22.41 -7.76 5.17
C THR A 42 -21.73 -7.09 6.36
N THR A 43 -20.56 -7.58 6.77
CA THR A 43 -19.71 -6.98 7.80
C THR A 43 -18.55 -6.23 7.14
N LEU A 44 -18.30 -4.98 7.56
CA LEU A 44 -17.26 -4.12 6.98
C LEU A 44 -15.84 -4.58 7.37
N PHE A 45 -15.65 -4.89 8.66
CA PHE A 45 -14.34 -5.20 9.24
C PHE A 45 -14.16 -6.70 9.48
N TRP A 46 -13.00 -7.22 9.06
CA TRP A 46 -12.55 -8.57 9.40
C TRP A 46 -12.09 -8.61 10.86
N ASP A 47 -11.21 -7.69 11.23
CA ASP A 47 -10.67 -7.46 12.58
C ASP A 47 -10.67 -5.95 12.88
N ASP A 48 -10.00 -5.52 13.96
CA ASP A 48 -9.99 -4.12 14.40
C ASP A 48 -9.37 -3.12 13.40
N SER A 49 -8.73 -3.61 12.32
CA SER A 49 -8.02 -2.75 11.35
C SER A 49 -8.16 -3.17 9.88
N HIS A 50 -8.46 -4.44 9.60
CA HIS A 50 -8.57 -4.97 8.26
C HIS A 50 -10.02 -5.11 7.80
N LEU A 51 -10.24 -4.87 6.51
CA LEU A 51 -11.54 -5.02 5.87
C LEU A 51 -11.84 -6.48 5.51
N THR A 52 -13.12 -6.83 5.46
CA THR A 52 -13.55 -8.11 4.88
C THR A 52 -13.29 -8.16 3.37
N GLU A 53 -13.30 -9.37 2.80
CA GLU A 53 -13.22 -9.55 1.34
C GLU A 53 -14.32 -8.79 0.61
N ALA A 54 -15.55 -8.79 1.14
CA ALA A 54 -16.68 -8.07 0.56
C ALA A 54 -16.43 -6.56 0.50
N ALA A 55 -15.86 -5.99 1.56
CA ALA A 55 -15.50 -4.57 1.60
C ALA A 55 -14.36 -4.23 0.64
N ASN A 56 -13.31 -5.06 0.59
CA ASN A 56 -12.22 -4.90 -0.37
C ASN A 56 -12.71 -4.98 -1.82
N ARG A 57 -13.60 -5.91 -2.13
CA ARG A 57 -14.20 -6.05 -3.46
C ARG A 57 -14.95 -4.78 -3.87
N LEU A 58 -15.76 -4.22 -2.97
CA LEU A 58 -16.47 -2.98 -3.24
C LEU A 58 -15.52 -1.81 -3.52
N ILE A 59 -14.42 -1.70 -2.76
CA ILE A 59 -13.40 -0.66 -2.97
C ILE A 59 -12.80 -0.81 -4.36
N VAL A 60 -12.35 -2.01 -4.74
CA VAL A 60 -11.78 -2.29 -6.06
C VAL A 60 -12.79 -1.97 -7.16
N GLU A 61 -14.04 -2.41 -7.04
CA GLU A 61 -15.10 -2.12 -8.01
C GLU A 61 -15.32 -0.61 -8.19
N ARG A 62 -15.29 0.18 -7.11
CA ARG A 62 -15.36 1.64 -7.16
C ARG A 62 -14.14 2.28 -7.83
N CYS A 63 -12.94 1.85 -7.47
CA CYS A 63 -11.69 2.32 -8.07
C CYS A 63 -11.62 2.07 -9.59
N PHE A 64 -12.09 0.91 -10.06
CA PHE A 64 -12.05 0.57 -11.49
C PHE A 64 -13.27 1.04 -12.29
N SER A 65 -14.38 1.39 -11.64
CA SER A 65 -15.52 2.04 -12.29
C SER A 65 -15.33 3.56 -12.42
N GLY A 66 -14.41 4.15 -11.65
CA GLY A 66 -14.28 5.61 -11.54
C GLY A 66 -15.45 6.23 -10.79
N SER A 67 -16.08 5.47 -9.89
CA SER A 67 -17.16 5.97 -9.04
C SER A 67 -16.64 6.22 -7.62
N GLY A 68 -17.02 7.35 -7.01
CA GLY A 68 -16.58 7.74 -5.66
C GLY A 68 -15.34 8.64 -5.65
N VAL A 69 -14.68 8.75 -4.48
CA VAL A 69 -13.52 9.65 -4.25
C VAL A 69 -12.23 9.12 -4.90
N PHE A 70 -12.27 7.93 -5.49
CA PHE A 70 -11.12 7.28 -6.11
C PHE A 70 -10.99 7.74 -7.56
N GLU A 71 -10.33 8.87 -7.75
CA GLU A 71 -9.95 9.36 -9.07
C GLU A 71 -8.42 9.53 -9.14
N PRO A 72 -7.76 9.02 -10.20
CA PRO A 72 -8.34 8.68 -11.51
C PRO A 72 -8.86 7.24 -11.60
N ASN A 73 -9.90 7.03 -12.41
CA ASN A 73 -10.34 5.70 -12.82
C ASN A 73 -9.15 4.88 -13.35
N LEU A 74 -8.78 3.81 -12.66
CA LEU A 74 -7.58 3.04 -13.01
C LEU A 74 -7.63 2.47 -14.43
N ARG A 75 -8.82 2.17 -14.98
CA ARG A 75 -8.94 1.72 -16.38
C ARG A 75 -8.47 2.81 -17.34
N THR A 76 -8.89 4.06 -17.08
CA THR A 76 -8.47 5.19 -17.91
C THR A 76 -6.98 5.51 -17.73
N SER A 77 -6.42 5.37 -16.52
CA SER A 77 -5.00 5.65 -16.28
C SER A 77 -4.08 4.57 -16.84
N LEU A 78 -4.49 3.30 -16.80
CA LEU A 78 -3.78 2.19 -17.44
C LEU A 78 -3.90 2.23 -18.96
N SER A 79 -5.04 2.69 -19.49
CA SER A 79 -5.23 2.89 -20.93
C SER A 79 -4.52 4.15 -21.44
N SER A 80 -4.37 5.17 -20.60
CA SER A 80 -3.48 6.29 -20.90
C SER A 80 -2.07 5.74 -20.89
N LYS A 81 -1.43 5.63 -22.05
CA LYS A 81 0.03 5.39 -22.10
C LYS A 81 0.65 6.47 -21.21
N GLN A 82 1.16 6.08 -20.04
CA GLN A 82 2.01 6.94 -19.23
C GLN A 82 3.07 7.49 -20.20
N PRO A 83 3.15 8.80 -20.44
CA PRO A 83 4.19 9.32 -21.30
C PRO A 83 5.50 8.89 -20.65
N ARG A 84 6.29 8.06 -21.33
CA ARG A 84 7.65 7.77 -20.89
C ARG A 84 8.28 9.12 -20.62
N LEU A 85 8.57 9.41 -19.35
CA LEU A 85 9.39 10.53 -18.95
C LEU A 85 10.72 10.33 -19.68
N ARG A 86 10.85 10.93 -20.86
CA ARG A 86 12.15 11.05 -21.52
C ARG A 86 12.97 11.89 -20.55
N PRO A 87 14.10 11.39 -20.02
CA PRO A 87 14.97 12.23 -19.25
C PRO A 87 15.35 13.39 -20.17
N ARG A 88 14.86 14.59 -19.86
CA ARG A 88 15.27 15.81 -20.54
C ARG A 88 16.78 15.91 -20.36
N SER A 89 17.45 16.41 -21.40
CA SER A 89 18.90 16.49 -21.63
C SER A 89 19.77 17.04 -20.47
N VAL A 90 19.15 17.48 -19.37
CA VAL A 90 19.75 17.90 -18.11
C VAL A 90 20.57 16.79 -17.46
N HIS A 91 20.17 15.51 -17.60
CA HIS A 91 20.93 14.38 -17.05
C HIS A 91 22.30 14.22 -17.72
N LEU A 92 22.39 14.51 -19.03
CA LEU A 92 23.64 14.44 -19.77
C LEU A 92 24.58 15.59 -19.39
N LEU A 93 24.03 16.79 -19.16
CA LEU A 93 24.79 17.94 -18.67
C LEU A 93 25.33 17.69 -17.25
N PHE A 94 24.55 17.06 -16.37
CA PHE A 94 24.95 16.77 -14.98
C PHE A 94 26.11 15.76 -14.92
N LEU A 95 26.08 14.71 -15.75
CA LEU A 95 27.17 13.73 -15.84
C LEU A 95 28.47 14.35 -16.37
N LEU A 96 28.38 15.24 -17.38
CA LEU A 96 29.55 15.94 -17.92
C LEU A 96 30.16 16.94 -16.93
N THR A 97 29.35 17.55 -16.05
CA THR A 97 29.86 18.43 -14.99
C THR A 97 30.56 17.67 -13.86
N ILE A 98 30.07 16.49 -13.48
CA ILE A 98 30.70 15.67 -12.43
C ILE A 98 32.07 15.16 -12.87
N SER A 99 32.24 14.76 -14.14
CA SER A 99 33.56 14.37 -14.67
C SER A 99 34.59 15.50 -14.63
N ARG A 100 34.18 16.77 -14.75
CA ARG A 100 35.09 17.93 -14.65
C ARG A 100 35.49 18.26 -13.22
N LEU A 101 34.67 17.93 -12.23
CA LEU A 101 34.99 18.15 -10.82
C LEU A 101 35.92 17.05 -10.28
N PHE A 102 35.74 15.79 -10.70
CA PHE A 102 36.59 14.69 -10.25
C PHE A 102 38.03 14.73 -10.81
N PHE A 103 38.23 15.21 -12.04
CA PHE A 103 39.58 15.26 -12.65
C PHE A 103 40.47 16.39 -12.13
N ASN A 104 39.91 17.41 -11.46
CA ASN A 104 40.68 18.55 -10.95
C ASN A 104 41.05 18.46 -9.46
N SER A 105 40.78 17.33 -8.79
CA SER A 105 41.00 17.19 -7.34
C SER A 105 41.68 15.89 -6.93
N LEU A 106 42.58 15.33 -7.74
CA LEU A 106 43.52 14.32 -7.24
C LEU A 106 44.82 14.98 -6.74
N PRO A 107 44.98 15.20 -5.41
CA PRO A 107 46.29 15.13 -4.80
C PRO A 107 46.64 13.65 -4.52
N HIS A 108 47.89 13.35 -4.81
CA HIS A 108 48.61 12.12 -4.56
C HIS A 108 48.53 11.71 -3.06
N SER A 109 48.24 10.43 -2.75
CA SER A 109 48.84 9.60 -1.67
C SER A 109 47.86 8.74 -0.83
N ARG A 110 48.04 7.41 -1.00
CA ARG A 110 48.01 6.27 -0.03
C ARG A 110 46.98 6.15 1.12
N SER A 111 46.22 5.04 1.01
CA SER A 111 45.95 3.99 2.01
C SER A 111 45.25 4.36 3.33
N PHE A 112 44.02 3.87 3.53
CA PHE A 112 43.58 3.27 4.80
C PHE A 112 42.46 2.23 4.55
N LEU A 113 42.74 1.01 5.05
CA LEU A 113 41.89 -0.18 5.19
C LEU A 113 40.67 0.11 6.10
N LEU A 114 39.59 -0.66 6.27
CA LEU A 114 39.19 -2.06 6.01
C LEU A 114 37.66 -2.13 6.34
N GLN A 115 36.95 -3.06 5.72
CA GLN A 115 35.73 -3.78 6.14
C GLN A 115 34.53 -3.04 6.77
N SER A 116 33.35 -3.19 6.13
CA SER A 116 32.20 -3.78 6.84
C SER A 116 31.36 -4.59 5.85
N GLU A 117 31.35 -5.90 6.04
CA GLU A 117 30.44 -6.82 5.36
C GLU A 117 29.07 -6.76 6.04
N VAL A 118 28.02 -6.68 5.23
CA VAL A 118 26.63 -6.79 5.69
C VAL A 118 26.19 -8.23 5.51
N ASN A 119 26.07 -8.98 6.60
CA ASN A 119 25.53 -10.34 6.61
C ASN A 119 23.99 -10.30 6.59
N TYR A 120 23.40 -11.06 5.67
CA TYR A 120 21.98 -11.36 5.60
C TYR A 120 21.78 -12.79 6.10
N SER A 121 21.11 -12.97 7.25
CA SER A 121 20.73 -14.30 7.74
C SER A 121 19.29 -14.62 7.35
N TYR A 122 19.11 -15.82 6.78
CA TYR A 122 17.84 -16.53 6.64
C TYR A 122 17.36 -17.09 7.99
#